data_AF-A0AAD9NHA2-F1
#
_entry.id   AF-A0AAD9NHA2-F1
#
_cell.length_a   1.000
_cell.length_b   1.000
_cell.length_c   1.000
_cell.angle_alpha   90.00
_cell.angle_beta   90.00
_cell.angle_gamma   90.00
#
_symmetry.space_group_name_H-M   'P 1'
#
loop_
_entity.id
_entity.type
_entity.pdbx_description
1 polymer ?
#
loop_
_entity_poly.entity_id
_entity_poly.type
_entity_poly.pdbx_seq_one_letter_code
_entity_poly.pdbx_strand_id
1 'polypeptide(L)' 'MRCVASLYPPPLWNVNEVTLKGKSRTNNLCEAWNRSFASLVGHAHPTVWALIEALR' A
#
# COMPACT_ATOMS: atom_id res chain seq x y z
N MET A 1 -9.41 -4.89 -21.80
CA MET A 1 -8.30 -4.26 -21.07
C MET A 1 -7.99 -2.93 -21.76
N ARG A 2 -7.99 -1.80 -21.05
CA ARG A 2 -7.63 -0.52 -21.67
C ARG A 2 -6.11 -0.50 -21.89
N CYS A 3 -5.68 -0.31 -23.13
CA CYS A 3 -4.27 -0.14 -23.47
C CYS A 3 -3.91 1.34 -23.27
N VAL A 4 -3.87 1.77 -22.00
CA VAL A 4 -3.37 3.08 -21.61
C VAL A 4 -1.89 2.92 -21.28
N ALA A 5 -1.05 3.76 -21.88
CA ALA A 5 0.35 3.81 -21.52
C ALA A 5 0.47 4.21 -20.04
N SER A 6 1.31 3.50 -19.29
CA SER A 6 1.57 3.84 -17.89
C SER A 6 2.17 5.24 -17.80
N LEU A 7 1.65 6.06 -16.89
CA LEU A 7 2.17 7.42 -16.66
C LEU A 7 3.65 7.42 -16.23
N TYR A 8 4.11 6.36 -15.57
CA TYR A 8 5.47 6.23 -15.06
C TYR A 8 6.19 5.06 -15.71
N PRO A 9 7.52 5.15 -15.93
CA PRO A 9 8.31 4.05 -16.48
C PRO A 9 8.35 2.86 -15.50
N PRO A 10 8.47 1.61 -16.01
CA PRO A 10 8.45 0.40 -15.20
C PRO A 10 9.37 0.39 -13.98
N PRO A 11 10.61 0.93 -14.01
CA PRO A 11 11.48 0.96 -12.84
C PRO A 11 10.94 1.75 -11.65
N LEU A 12 9.98 2.65 -11.86
CA LEU A 12 9.35 3.43 -10.78
C LEU A 12 8.11 2.74 -10.19
N TRP A 13 7.69 1.60 -10.73
CA TRP A 13 6.53 0.90 -10.21
C TRP A 13 6.88 0.19 -8.90
N ASN A 14 6.05 0.35 -7.87
CA ASN A 14 6.17 -0.42 -6.62
C ASN A 14 6.20 -1.96 -6.88
N VAL A 15 5.53 -2.42 -7.92
CA VAL A 15 5.48 -3.85 -8.31
C VAL A 15 6.51 -4.23 -9.38
N ASN A 16 7.51 -3.40 -9.69
CA ASN A 16 8.47 -3.63 -10.76
C ASN A 16 9.18 -4.98 -10.61
N GLU A 17 9.86 -5.19 -9.49
CA GLU A 17 10.60 -6.43 -9.23
C GLU A 17 9.70 -7.67 -9.20
N VAL A 18 8.51 -7.55 -8.62
CA VAL A 18 7.51 -8.63 -8.56
C VAL A 18 7.08 -9.02 -9.98
N THR A 19 6.91 -8.02 -10.85
CA THR A 19 6.58 -8.21 -12.26
C THR A 19 7.71 -8.88 -13.02
N LEU A 20 8.96 -8.42 -12.84
CA LEU A 20 10.16 -9.04 -13.46
C LEU A 20 10.37 -10.49 -13.02
N LYS A 21 10.04 -10.80 -11.75
CA LYS A 21 10.13 -12.14 -11.17
C LYS A 21 8.93 -13.04 -11.52
N GLY A 22 7.98 -12.57 -12.33
CA GLY A 22 6.79 -13.34 -12.73
C GLY A 22 5.87 -13.72 -11.57
N LYS A 23 5.93 -13.00 -10.44
CA LYS A 23 5.16 -13.30 -9.24
C LYS A 23 3.81 -12.60 -9.28
N SER A 24 2.89 -13.09 -8.44
CA SER A 24 1.57 -12.47 -8.28
C SER A 24 1.69 -11.04 -7.77
N ARG A 25 1.11 -10.09 -8.50
CA ARG A 25 1.05 -8.65 -8.17
C ARG A 25 -0.14 -8.36 -7.24
N THR A 26 -0.25 -9.12 -6.15
CA THR A 26 -1.36 -8.99 -5.20
C THR A 26 -1.04 -7.94 -4.14
N ASN A 27 -2.01 -7.11 -3.79
CA ASN A 27 -1.88 -6.05 -2.79
C ASN A 27 -2.22 -6.53 -1.35
N ASN A 28 -2.44 -7.84 -1.17
CA ASN A 28 -2.88 -8.44 0.10
C ASN A 28 -2.05 -8.02 1.31
N LEU A 29 -0.74 -7.88 1.17
CA LEU A 29 0.13 -7.45 2.26
C LEU A 29 -0.13 -5.99 2.66
N CYS A 30 -0.27 -5.10 1.69
CA CYS A 30 -0.60 -3.70 1.94
C CYS A 30 -2.02 -3.57 2.53
N GLU A 31 -2.98 -4.36 2.03
CA GLU A 31 -4.34 -4.40 2.58
C GLU A 31 -4.34 -4.91 4.02
N ALA A 32 -3.60 -5.98 4.31
CA ALA A 32 -3.47 -6.51 5.67
C ALA A 32 -2.84 -5.47 6.61
N TRP A 33 -1.75 -4.81 6.17
CA TRP A 33 -1.12 -3.75 6.95
C TRP A 33 -2.06 -2.57 7.20
N ASN A 34 -2.75 -2.08 6.17
CA ASN A 34 -3.71 -0.99 6.29
C ASN A 34 -4.87 -1.33 7.25
N ARG A 35 -5.34 -2.58 7.21
CA ARG A 35 -6.38 -3.05 8.15
C ARG A 35 -5.87 -3.11 9.59
N SER A 36 -4.68 -3.66 9.81
CA SER A 36 -4.06 -3.69 11.14
C SER A 36 -3.79 -2.27 11.67
N PHE A 37 -3.29 -1.38 10.82
CA PHE A 37 -3.05 0.02 11.17
C PHE A 37 -4.35 0.74 11.52
N ALA A 38 -5.39 0.62 10.68
CA ALA A 38 -6.69 1.22 10.95
C ALA A 38 -7.32 0.67 12.25
N SER A 39 -7.14 -0.63 12.53
CA SER A 39 -7.60 -1.24 13.78
C SER A 39 -6.82 -0.76 15.00
N LEU A 40 -5.52 -0.51 14.86
CA LEU A 40 -4.67 -0.02 15.94
C LEU A 40 -5.00 1.43 16.29
N VAL A 41 -5.11 2.29 15.27
CA VAL A 41 -5.34 3.72 15.47
C VAL A 41 -6.81 4.05 15.71
N GLY A 42 -7.73 3.20 15.24
CA GLY A 42 -9.18 3.38 15.45
C GLY A 42 -9.81 4.53 14.66
N HIS A 43 -9.07 5.12 13.72
CA HIS A 43 -9.52 6.27 12.92
C HIS A 43 -9.24 6.04 11.43
N ALA A 44 -10.18 6.41 10.56
CA ALA A 44 -9.98 6.37 9.10
C ALA A 44 -8.98 7.44 8.61
N HIS A 45 -8.96 8.60 9.27
CA HIS A 45 -8.06 9.72 8.97
C HIS A 45 -7.48 10.29 10.27
N PRO A 46 -6.52 9.60 10.91
CA PRO A 46 -5.96 10.06 12.17
C PRO A 46 -5.12 11.32 11.98
N THR A 47 -5.15 12.20 12.99
CA THR A 47 -4.14 13.23 13.13
C THR A 47 -2.81 12.60 13.59
N VAL A 48 -1.69 13.30 13.39
CA VAL A 48 -0.39 12.86 13.91
C VAL A 48 -0.45 12.61 15.42
N TRP A 49 -1.20 13.45 16.15
CA TRP A 49 -1.39 13.27 17.59
C TRP A 49 -2.13 11.98 17.94
N ALA A 50 -3.23 11.67 17.25
CA ALA A 50 -3.99 10.43 17.47
C ALA A 50 -3.16 9.18 17.17
N LEU A 51 -2.29 9.26 16.15
CA LEU A 51 -1.34 8.19 15.85
C LEU A 51 -0.32 7.99 16.98
N ILE A 52 0.28 9.08 17.49
CA ILE A 52 1.25 9.00 18.60
C ILE A 52 0.62 8.36 19.84
N GLU A 53 -0.61 8.76 20.18
CA GLU A 53 -1.32 8.19 21.33
C GLU A 53 -1.67 6.70 21.12
N ALA A 54 -2.00 6.27 19.91
CA ALA A 54 -2.28 4.87 19.61
C ALA A 54 -1.03 3.95 19.62
N LEU A 55 0.17 4.53 19.49
CA LEU A 55 1.45 3.80 19.51
C LEU A 55 2.10 3.75 20.89
N ARG A 56 1.53 4.45 21.88
CA ARG A 56 2.07 4.58 23.23
C ARG A 56 1.66 3.41 24.12
#